data_AF-A0A101E6M5-F1
#
_entry.id   AF-A0A101E6M5-F1
#
_cell.length_a   1.000
_cell.length_b   1.000
_cell.length_c   1.000
_cell.angle_alpha   90.00
_cell.angle_beta   90.00
_cell.angle_gamma   90.00
#
_symmetry.space_group_name_H-M   'P 1'
#
loop_
_entity.id
_entity.type
_entity.pdbx_description
1 polymer ?
#
loop_
_entity_poly.entity_id
_entity_poly.type
_entity_poly.pdbx_seq_one_letter_code
_entity_poly.pdbx_strand_id
1 'polypeptide(L)' 'MEVKELVLKTLKESPQPLRPGDIAEKANLDKKEVDKAIKELKKENLIISPKRCYYAAK' A
#
# COMPACT_ATOMS: atom_id res chain seq x y z
N MET A 1 -2.45 -12.56 -7.51
CA MET A 1 -1.12 -12.12 -6.99
C MET A 1 -0.76 -10.70 -7.41
N GLU A 2 -1.52 -10.03 -8.29
CA GLU A 2 -1.18 -8.67 -8.77
C GLU A 2 -1.45 -7.53 -7.78
N VAL A 3 -2.48 -7.64 -6.93
CA VAL A 3 -2.90 -6.56 -6.02
C VAL A 3 -1.76 -6.05 -5.14
N LYS A 4 -0.96 -6.97 -4.58
CA LYS A 4 0.15 -6.63 -3.67
C LYS A 4 1.25 -5.87 -4.41
N GLU A 5 1.59 -6.31 -5.62
CA GLU A 5 2.61 -5.68 -6.45
C GLU A 5 2.16 -4.31 -6.94
N LEU A 6 0.88 -4.16 -7.31
CA LEU A 6 0.28 -2.87 -7.62
C LEU A 6 0.38 -1.92 -6.44
N VAL A 7 -0.08 -2.33 -5.25
CA VAL A 7 0.03 -1.52 -4.03
C VAL A 7 1.49 -1.15 -3.74
N LEU A 8 2.41 -2.10 -3.85
CA LEU A 8 3.83 -1.85 -3.62
C LEU A 8 4.42 -0.88 -4.67
N LYS A 9 4.08 -1.04 -5.96
CA LYS A 9 4.49 -0.13 -7.03
C LYS A 9 3.97 1.26 -6.79
N THR A 10 2.67 1.42 -6.51
CA THR A 10 2.06 2.71 -6.22
C THR A 10 2.71 3.39 -5.01
N LEU A 11 3.10 2.59 -4.00
CA LEU A 11 3.83 3.07 -2.83
C LEU A 11 5.30 3.41 -3.11
N LYS A 12 5.97 2.72 -4.05
CA LYS A 12 7.35 3.01 -4.48
C LYS A 12 7.44 4.21 -5.41
N GLU A 13 6.48 4.34 -6.33
CA GLU A 13 6.36 5.49 -7.23
C GLU A 13 5.92 6.75 -6.48
N SER A 14 5.27 6.59 -5.33
CA SER A 14 4.91 7.70 -4.46
C SER A 14 6.09 8.04 -3.53
N PRO A 15 6.68 9.25 -3.62
CA PRO A 15 7.73 9.70 -2.71
C PRO A 15 7.20 10.00 -1.30
N GLN A 16 5.89 9.99 -1.12
CA GLN A 16 5.23 10.27 0.15
C GLN A 16 4.43 9.05 0.63
N PRO A 17 4.33 8.86 1.96
CA PRO A 17 3.45 7.88 2.54
C PRO A 17 2.01 8.12 2.06
N LEU A 18 1.34 7.08 1.58
CA LEU A 18 -0.05 7.13 1.13
C LEU A 18 -0.98 6.46 2.12
N ARG A 19 -2.22 6.95 2.20
CA ARG A 19 -3.26 6.27 2.99
C ARG A 19 -3.84 5.11 2.19
N PRO A 20 -4.42 4.09 2.84
CA PRO A 20 -5.07 2.99 2.15
C PRO A 20 -6.18 3.45 1.18
N GLY A 21 -6.85 4.57 1.46
CA GLY A 21 -7.79 5.19 0.53
C GLY A 21 -7.11 5.73 -0.73
N ASP A 22 -6.01 6.48 -0.57
CA ASP A 22 -5.27 7.05 -1.71
C ASP A 22 -4.62 5.94 -2.56
N ILE A 23 -4.16 4.85 -1.92
CA ILE A 23 -3.63 3.66 -2.61
C ILE A 23 -4.74 2.97 -3.40
N ALA A 24 -5.93 2.80 -2.82
CA ALA A 24 -7.08 2.21 -3.51
C ALA A 24 -7.49 3.03 -4.74
N GLU A 25 -7.52 4.36 -4.64
CA GLU A 25 -7.83 5.23 -5.78
C GLU A 25 -6.74 5.19 -6.85
N LYS A 26 -5.46 5.31 -6.47
CA LYS A 26 -4.34 5.31 -7.42
C LYS A 26 -4.12 3.96 -8.10
N ALA A 27 -4.21 2.86 -7.34
CA ALA A 27 -4.06 1.52 -7.87
C ALA A 27 -5.36 1.01 -8.52
N ASN A 28 -6.45 1.78 -8.44
CA ASN A 28 -7.79 1.40 -8.88
C ASN A 28 -8.23 0.05 -8.30
N LEU A 29 -7.93 -0.16 -7.03
CA LEU A 29 -8.19 -1.40 -6.30
C LEU A 29 -9.31 -1.23 -5.30
N ASP A 30 -9.97 -2.34 -4.98
CA ASP A 30 -10.98 -2.39 -3.93
C ASP A 30 -10.36 -2.14 -2.56
N LYS A 31 -11.06 -1.40 -1.68
CA LYS A 31 -10.59 -1.14 -0.31
C LYS A 31 -10.29 -2.44 0.45
N LYS A 32 -11.06 -3.49 0.20
CA LYS A 32 -10.86 -4.83 0.78
C LYS A 32 -9.56 -5.47 0.30
N GLU A 33 -9.22 -5.30 -0.97
CA GLU A 33 -8.02 -5.85 -1.56
C GLU A 33 -6.78 -5.09 -1.08
N VAL A 34 -6.85 -3.76 -1.03
CA VAL A 34 -5.79 -2.91 -0.47
C VAL A 34 -5.53 -3.23 1.00
N ASP A 35 -6.57 -3.41 1.82
CA ASP A 35 -6.40 -3.77 3.23
C ASP A 35 -5.71 -5.13 3.42
N LYS A 36 -6.07 -6.14 2.60
CA LYS A 36 -5.40 -7.44 2.57
C LYS A 36 -3.94 -7.30 2.12
N ALA A 37 -3.71 -6.61 1.01
CA ALA A 37 -2.38 -6.39 0.45
C ALA A 37 -1.47 -5.65 1.44
N ILE A 38 -1.94 -4.57 2.08
CA ILE A 38 -1.19 -3.83 3.10
C ILE A 38 -0.85 -4.74 4.28
N LYS A 39 -1.78 -5.59 4.75
CA LYS A 39 -1.49 -6.55 5.83
C LYS A 39 -0.42 -7.56 5.44
N GLU A 40 -0.48 -8.10 4.23
CA GLU A 40 0.52 -9.04 3.71
C GLU A 40 1.89 -8.36 3.50
N LEU A 41 1.93 -7.22 2.81
CA LEU A 41 3.13 -6.42 2.59
C LEU A 41 3.77 -5.96 3.91
N LYS A 42 2.96 -5.64 4.92
CA LYS A 42 3.44 -5.29 6.26
C LYS A 42 4.04 -6.51 6.98
N LYS A 43 3.44 -7.70 6.82
CA LYS A 43 4.03 -8.96 7.33
C LYS A 43 5.36 -9.27 6.66
N GLU A 44 5.43 -9.06 5.35
CA GLU A 44 6.64 -9.24 4.54
C GLU A 44 7.69 -8.12 4.73
N ASN A 45 7.43 -7.13 5.59
CA ASN A 45 8.31 -5.98 5.86
C ASN A 45 8.66 -5.15 4.60
N LEU A 46 7.81 -5.18 3.57
CA LEU A 46 7.97 -4.44 2.33
C LEU A 46 7.43 -3.01 2.39
N ILE A 47 6.56 -2.73 3.36
CA ILE A 47 6.02 -1.38 3.62
C ILE A 47 6.27 -0.97 5.07
N ILE A 48 6.44 0.32 5.28
CA ILE A 48 6.57 0.95 6.60
C ILE A 48 5.38 1.89 6.83
N SER A 49 5.04 2.12 8.10
CA SER A 49 4.00 3.10 8.47
C SER A 49 4.62 4.21 9.30
N PRO A 50 5.16 5.26 8.67
CA PRO A 50 5.84 6.35 9.37
C PRO A 50 4.86 7.23 10.16
N LYS A 51 3.57 7.23 9.77
CA LYS A 51 2.49 7.98 10.42
C LYS A 51 1.24 7.13 10.47
N ARG A 52 0.40 7.36 11.48
CA ARG A 52 -0.86 6.60 11.68
C ARG A 52 -1.72 6.67 10.42
N CYS A 53 -2.10 5.50 9.89
CA CYS A 53 -2.86 5.33 8.65
C CYS A 53 -2.14 5.73 7.35
N TYR A 54 -0.82 5.90 7.39
CA TYR A 54 0.00 6.13 6.21
C TYR A 54 0.96 4.96 6.02
N TYR A 55 1.14 4.55 4.77
CA TYR A 55 2.01 3.47 4.36
C TYR A 55 2.97 3.98 3.28
N ALA A 56 4.24 3.62 3.39
CA ALA A 56 5.26 3.90 2.39
C ALA A 56 5.95 2.59 2.04
N ALA A 57 6.41 2.43 0.80
CA ALA A 57 7.29 1.31 0.47
C ALA A 57 8.62 1.50 1.21
N LYS A 58 9.19 0.40 1.66
CA LYS A 58 10.56 0.38 2.20
C LYS A 58 11.58 0.48 1.07
#